data_AF-A0A8C6T8V3-F1
#
_entry.id   AF-A0A8C6T8V3-F1
#
_cell.length_a   1.000
_cell.length_b   1.000
_cell.length_c   1.000
_cell.angle_alpha   90.00
_cell.angle_beta   90.00
_cell.angle_gamma   90.00
#
_symmetry.space_group_name_H-M   'P 1'
#
loop_
_entity.id
_entity.type
_entity.pdbx_description
1 polymer ?
#
loop_
_entity_poly.entity_id
_entity_poly.type
_entity_poly.pdbx_seq_one_letter_code
_entity_poly.pdbx_strand_id
1 'polypeptide(L)'
;TDLSVFRALSQFLVFVYCSLLWRGLKFILRKVTGRCELQRICYNNKHGARRSLKIGTTPNISDSRNNKTLLRSALSVDSDRVEKTIDDIMALKKINPDTNPQLGVSLGASLLQIVGYRALLMQVEKLRREAYDCENQEHEEMLLKLWKELRPDTPLSGRISKQWCEIGFQGSDPKTDFRGMGLLGLHNLLYFAEHDKATALQMLSDSLQPKHNDLPQVHCGVGQTVFNAG
;
A
#
# COMPACT_ATOMS: atom_id res chain seq x y z
N THR A 1 -4.04 4.38 38.22
CA THR A 1 -4.65 5.38 37.31
C THR A 1 -3.88 6.68 37.27
N ASP A 2 -3.34 7.18 38.39
CA ASP A 2 -2.57 8.45 38.41
C ASP A 2 -1.21 8.40 37.70
N LEU A 3 -0.47 7.29 37.80
CA LEU A 3 0.83 7.15 37.13
C LEU A 3 0.72 7.12 35.60
N SER A 4 -0.36 6.55 35.05
CA SER A 4 -0.66 6.57 33.62
C SER A 4 -1.05 7.97 33.14
N VAL A 5 -1.78 8.73 33.95
CA VAL A 5 -2.16 10.12 33.64
C VAL A 5 -0.93 11.03 33.67
N PHE A 6 -0.05 10.87 34.65
CA PHE A 6 1.19 11.65 34.73
C PHE A 6 2.14 11.36 33.55
N ARG A 7 2.27 10.09 33.16
CA ARG A 7 3.06 9.70 31.97
C ARG A 7 2.47 10.28 30.68
N ALA A 8 1.15 10.24 30.53
CA ALA A 8 0.47 10.82 29.37
C ALA A 8 0.63 12.35 29.30
N LEU A 9 0.52 13.06 30.43
CA LEU A 9 0.75 14.50 30.53
C LEU A 9 2.20 14.86 30.20
N SER A 10 3.17 14.10 30.73
CA SER A 10 4.59 14.30 30.41
C SER A 10 4.86 14.11 28.92
N GLN A 11 4.34 13.04 28.31
CA GLN A 11 4.45 12.80 26.86
C GLN A 11 3.82 13.92 26.03
N PHE A 12 2.65 14.42 26.45
CA PHE A 12 1.98 15.53 25.80
C PHE A 12 2.80 16.83 25.89
N LEU A 13 3.33 17.17 27.07
CA LEU A 13 4.15 18.36 27.26
C LEU A 13 5.46 18.29 26.45
N VAL A 14 6.12 17.12 26.43
CA VAL A 14 7.30 16.88 25.59
C VAL A 14 6.94 17.03 24.11
N PHE A 15 5.81 16.47 23.66
CA PHE A 15 5.34 16.63 22.30
C PHE A 15 5.10 18.10 21.92
N VAL A 16 4.41 18.86 22.78
CA VAL A 16 4.16 20.29 22.58
C VAL A 16 5.47 21.07 22.53
N TYR A 17 6.38 20.82 23.48
CA TYR A 17 7.69 21.46 23.53
C TYR A 17 8.52 21.18 22.27
N CYS A 18 8.66 19.92 21.88
CA CYS A 18 9.36 19.53 20.65
C CYS A 18 8.71 20.13 19.40
N SER A 19 7.38 20.22 19.36
CA SER A 19 6.65 20.83 18.24
C SER A 19 6.93 22.33 18.13
N LEU A 20 6.93 23.07 19.25
CA LEU A 20 7.23 24.49 19.29
C LEU A 20 8.70 24.77 18.96
N LEU A 21 9.63 23.99 19.52
CA LEU A 21 11.05 24.06 19.18
C LEU A 21 11.29 23.81 17.70
N TRP A 22 10.65 22.80 17.12
CA TRP A 22 10.77 22.48 15.70
C TRP A 22 10.26 23.62 14.81
N ARG A 23 9.14 24.26 15.19
CA ARG A 23 8.62 25.46 14.52
C ARG A 23 9.62 26.62 14.59
N GLY A 24 10.24 26.85 15.74
CA GLY A 24 11.31 27.84 15.93
C GLY A 24 12.54 27.56 15.08
N LEU A 25 13.05 26.33 15.11
CA LEU A 25 14.20 25.91 14.29
C LEU A 25 13.92 26.09 12.80
N LYS A 26 12.71 25.76 12.32
CA LYS A 26 12.33 26.00 10.92
C LYS A 26 12.36 27.49 10.55
N PHE A 27 11.88 28.35 11.44
CA PHE A 27 11.91 29.80 11.23
C PHE A 27 13.35 30.30 11.14
N ILE A 28 14.21 29.89 12.08
CA ILE A 28 15.65 30.21 12.07
C ILE A 28 16.29 29.72 10.77
N LEU A 29 16.07 28.45 10.40
CA LEU A 29 16.61 27.90 9.16
C LEU A 29 16.12 28.65 7.92
N ARG A 30 14.86 29.12 7.89
CA ARG A 30 14.36 29.93 6.77
C ARG A 30 15.06 31.30 6.70
N LYS A 31 15.34 31.92 7.85
CA LYS A 31 16.07 33.19 7.92
C LYS A 31 17.54 33.03 7.54
N VAL A 32 18.19 31.95 7.97
CA VAL A 32 19.62 31.67 7.70
C VAL A 32 19.84 31.21 6.26
N THR A 33 19.03 30.25 5.78
CA THR A 33 19.26 29.63 4.45
C THR A 33 18.51 30.34 3.32
N GLY A 34 17.55 31.21 3.63
CA GLY A 34 16.59 31.75 2.67
C GLY A 34 15.62 30.72 2.08
N ARG A 35 15.80 29.42 2.39
CA ARG A 35 15.06 28.31 1.79
C ARG A 35 13.97 27.80 2.71
N CYS A 36 12.79 27.50 2.14
CA CYS A 36 11.72 26.80 2.83
C CYS A 36 12.02 25.29 2.94
N GLU A 37 11.25 24.58 3.76
CA GLU A 37 11.42 23.13 3.98
C GLU A 37 11.33 22.31 2.68
N LEU A 38 10.38 22.65 1.78
CA LEU A 38 10.24 21.99 0.49
C LEU A 38 11.45 22.18 -0.40
N GLN A 39 11.99 23.41 -0.45
CA GLN A 39 13.24 23.69 -1.16
C GLN A 39 14.36 22.82 -0.60
N ARG A 40 14.54 22.79 0.73
CA ARG A 40 15.58 21.96 1.37
C ARG A 40 15.40 20.46 1.05
N ILE A 41 14.18 19.96 0.98
CA ILE A 41 13.92 18.55 0.64
C ILE A 41 14.23 18.28 -0.84
N CYS A 42 13.77 19.12 -1.77
CA CYS A 42 14.02 18.93 -3.19
C CYS A 42 15.52 19.04 -3.53
N TYR A 43 16.26 19.94 -2.87
CA TYR A 43 17.71 20.08 -3.07
C TYR A 43 18.52 18.94 -2.46
N ASN A 44 18.20 18.53 -1.22
CA ASN A 44 19.06 17.60 -0.48
C ASN A 44 18.74 16.12 -0.73
N ASN A 45 17.75 15.81 -1.57
CA ASN A 45 17.38 14.43 -1.89
C ASN A 45 17.31 14.27 -3.40
N LYS A 46 17.87 13.19 -3.94
CA LYS A 46 17.73 12.82 -5.36
C LYS A 46 16.25 12.61 -5.73
N HIS A 47 15.93 12.70 -7.02
CA HIS A 47 14.58 12.41 -7.53
C HIS A 47 14.16 10.97 -7.20
N GLY A 48 12.85 10.75 -6.98
CA GLY A 48 12.27 9.44 -6.71
C GLY A 48 11.65 9.28 -5.32
N ALA A 49 11.34 8.03 -4.96
CA ALA A 49 10.47 7.67 -3.84
C ALA A 49 10.87 8.29 -2.50
N ARG A 50 12.17 8.33 -2.17
CA ARG A 50 12.65 8.90 -0.89
C ARG A 50 12.33 10.39 -0.75
N ARG A 51 12.43 11.16 -1.84
CA ARG A 51 12.07 12.57 -1.86
C ARG A 51 10.55 12.74 -1.70
N SER A 52 9.79 11.97 -2.47
CA SER A 52 8.31 11.97 -2.44
C SER A 52 7.76 11.60 -1.07
N LEU A 53 8.34 10.59 -0.41
CA LEU A 53 7.98 10.21 0.95
C LEU A 53 8.22 11.37 1.93
N LYS A 54 9.42 11.98 1.91
CA LYS A 54 9.73 13.13 2.77
C LYS A 54 8.79 14.30 2.55
N ILE A 55 8.42 14.59 1.29
CA ILE A 55 7.46 15.63 0.93
C ILE A 55 6.07 15.28 1.51
N GLY A 56 5.59 14.06 1.26
CA GLY A 56 4.29 13.57 1.72
C GLY A 56 4.13 13.51 3.23
N THR A 57 5.22 13.33 3.98
CA THR A 57 5.23 13.32 5.44
C THR A 57 5.54 14.68 6.08
N THR A 58 5.82 15.73 5.28
CA THR A 58 6.15 17.04 5.87
C THR A 58 4.96 17.66 6.60
N PRO A 59 5.12 18.09 7.88
CA PRO A 59 4.05 18.72 8.64
C PRO A 59 3.51 19.99 7.96
N ASN A 60 4.35 20.75 7.25
CA ASN A 60 3.90 22.00 6.63
C ASN A 60 2.96 21.83 5.45
N ILE A 61 2.94 20.64 4.83
CA ILE A 61 1.94 20.26 3.84
C ILE A 61 0.65 19.77 4.54
N SER A 62 0.76 19.07 5.67
CA SER A 62 -0.38 18.43 6.35
C SER A 62 -1.02 19.23 7.51
N ASP A 63 -0.35 20.26 8.06
CA ASP A 63 -0.68 20.91 9.35
C ASP A 63 -1.11 22.38 9.21
N SER A 64 -0.95 23.02 8.04
CA SER A 64 -1.62 24.32 7.81
C SER A 64 -3.06 24.04 7.38
N ARG A 65 -4.03 24.66 8.06
CA ARG A 65 -5.47 24.53 7.78
C ARG A 65 -5.81 24.77 6.29
N ASN A 66 -5.00 25.59 5.59
CA ASN A 66 -5.12 25.84 4.15
C ASN A 66 -4.38 24.78 3.29
N ASN A 67 -3.20 24.31 3.70
CA ASN A 67 -2.43 23.29 2.95
C ASN A 67 -3.02 21.89 3.05
N LYS A 68 -3.61 21.57 4.19
CA LYS A 68 -4.34 20.31 4.39
C LYS A 68 -5.51 20.22 3.41
N THR A 69 -6.16 21.33 3.10
CA THR A 69 -7.26 21.40 2.13
C THR A 69 -6.74 21.33 0.69
N LEU A 70 -5.68 22.07 0.35
CA LEU A 70 -5.07 22.06 -0.99
C LEU A 70 -4.50 20.68 -1.37
N LEU A 71 -3.78 20.05 -0.44
CA LEU A 71 -3.31 18.69 -0.69
C LEU A 71 -4.52 17.75 -0.76
N ARG A 72 -5.47 17.79 0.18
CA ARG A 72 -6.62 16.87 0.16
C ARG A 72 -7.51 17.03 -1.08
N SER A 73 -7.61 18.22 -1.65
CA SER A 73 -8.31 18.51 -2.91
C SER A 73 -7.50 18.16 -4.17
N ALA A 74 -6.15 18.22 -4.10
CA ALA A 74 -5.26 17.76 -5.16
C ALA A 74 -5.09 16.23 -5.16
N LEU A 75 -5.23 15.62 -3.99
CA LEU A 75 -5.17 14.18 -3.74
C LEU A 75 -6.52 13.50 -4.00
N SER A 76 -7.60 14.27 -4.14
CA SER A 76 -8.86 13.78 -4.69
C SER A 76 -8.80 13.86 -6.22
N VAL A 77 -8.14 12.85 -6.78
CA VAL A 77 -8.43 12.20 -8.08
C VAL A 77 -7.81 12.74 -9.38
N ASP A 78 -7.48 14.01 -9.57
CA ASP A 78 -7.02 14.44 -10.92
C ASP A 78 -5.52 14.73 -11.02
N SER A 79 -4.83 13.98 -11.90
CA SER A 79 -3.46 14.30 -12.36
C SER A 79 -3.38 15.72 -12.93
N ASP A 80 -4.46 16.18 -13.57
CA ASP A 80 -4.56 17.51 -14.21
C ASP A 80 -4.56 18.67 -13.21
N ARG A 81 -4.76 18.40 -11.91
CA ARG A 81 -4.73 19.42 -10.85
C ARG A 81 -3.35 19.59 -10.22
N VAL A 82 -2.38 18.73 -10.57
CA VAL A 82 -1.04 18.76 -9.98
C VAL A 82 -0.34 20.07 -10.32
N GLU A 83 -0.42 20.55 -11.56
CA GLU A 83 0.20 21.81 -11.98
C GLU A 83 -0.35 23.01 -11.20
N LYS A 84 -1.68 23.14 -11.14
CA LYS A 84 -2.34 24.17 -10.33
C LYS A 84 -1.94 24.10 -8.85
N THR A 85 -1.79 22.89 -8.31
CA THR A 85 -1.35 22.69 -6.92
C THR A 85 0.09 23.16 -6.71
N ILE A 86 0.96 22.97 -7.70
CA ILE A 86 2.34 23.48 -7.66
C ILE A 86 2.32 25.00 -7.62
N ASP A 87 1.52 25.65 -8.48
CA ASP A 87 1.37 27.10 -8.51
C ASP A 87 0.85 27.66 -7.18
N ASP A 88 -0.20 27.05 -6.63
CA ASP A 88 -0.75 27.41 -5.32
C ASP A 88 0.31 27.28 -4.21
N ILE A 89 1.11 26.21 -4.22
CA ILE A 89 2.19 26.01 -3.26
C ILE A 89 3.29 27.06 -3.42
N MET A 90 3.69 27.38 -4.66
CA MET A 90 4.72 28.39 -4.95
C MET A 90 4.26 29.77 -4.49
N ALA A 91 3.03 30.17 -4.83
CA ALA A 91 2.41 31.42 -4.41
C ALA A 91 2.33 31.52 -2.88
N LEU A 92 1.78 30.50 -2.22
CA LEU A 92 1.61 30.50 -0.76
C LEU A 92 2.95 30.55 -0.02
N LYS A 93 3.97 29.84 -0.52
CA LYS A 93 5.29 29.83 0.10
C LYS A 93 6.12 31.06 -0.25
N LYS A 94 5.61 31.95 -1.12
CA LYS A 94 6.31 33.12 -1.67
C LYS A 94 7.64 32.69 -2.29
N ILE A 95 7.60 31.61 -3.08
CA ILE A 95 8.75 31.10 -3.80
C ILE A 95 8.79 31.81 -5.15
N ASN A 96 9.91 32.47 -5.44
CA ASN A 96 10.13 33.04 -6.77
C ASN A 96 10.54 31.91 -7.74
N PRO A 97 9.75 31.63 -8.79
CA PRO A 97 10.05 30.57 -9.76
C PRO A 97 11.33 30.85 -10.56
N ASP A 98 11.65 32.11 -10.84
CA ASP A 98 12.84 32.50 -11.62
C ASP A 98 14.13 32.22 -10.86
N THR A 99 14.08 32.30 -9.53
CA THR A 99 15.23 31.98 -8.67
C THR A 99 15.42 30.48 -8.49
N ASN A 100 14.42 29.66 -8.82
CA ASN A 100 14.48 28.22 -8.62
C ASN A 100 13.56 27.43 -9.59
N PRO A 101 13.86 27.45 -10.90
CA PRO A 101 12.99 26.84 -11.91
C PRO A 101 12.89 25.31 -11.76
N GLN A 102 13.95 24.65 -11.25
CA GLN A 102 13.95 23.21 -11.02
C GLN A 102 13.05 22.76 -9.86
N LEU A 103 12.65 23.68 -8.96
CA LEU A 103 11.81 23.31 -7.83
C LEU A 103 10.41 22.90 -8.26
N GLY A 104 9.80 23.64 -9.20
CA GLY A 104 8.48 23.33 -9.73
C GLY A 104 8.44 21.92 -10.32
N VAL A 105 9.42 21.62 -11.20
CA VAL A 105 9.59 20.29 -11.81
C VAL A 105 9.80 19.21 -10.76
N SER A 106 10.71 19.44 -9.81
CA SER A 106 11.04 18.48 -8.74
C SER A 106 9.86 18.21 -7.81
N LEU A 107 9.09 19.24 -7.48
CA LEU A 107 7.91 19.15 -6.64
C LEU A 107 6.79 18.45 -7.39
N GLY A 108 6.57 18.79 -8.67
CA GLY A 108 5.56 18.16 -9.52
C GLY A 108 5.78 16.67 -9.69
N ALA A 109 7.01 16.25 -10.02
CA ALA A 109 7.35 14.83 -10.09
C ALA A 109 7.08 14.09 -8.76
N SER A 110 7.34 14.75 -7.62
CA SER A 110 7.10 14.16 -6.30
C SER A 110 5.62 14.08 -5.96
N LEU A 111 4.84 15.12 -6.30
CA LEU A 111 3.39 15.15 -6.09
C LEU A 111 2.69 14.12 -6.96
N LEU A 112 3.09 13.98 -8.22
CA LEU A 112 2.55 12.96 -9.13
C LEU A 112 2.79 11.55 -8.59
N GLN A 113 3.99 11.27 -8.05
CA GLN A 113 4.27 9.99 -7.39
C GLN A 113 3.39 9.74 -6.16
N ILE A 114 3.16 10.77 -5.33
CA ILE A 114 2.31 10.64 -4.14
C ILE A 114 0.85 10.39 -4.55
N VAL A 115 0.34 11.13 -5.53
CA VAL A 115 -1.04 10.99 -6.04
C VAL A 115 -1.23 9.62 -6.69
N GLY A 116 -0.32 9.23 -7.59
CA GLY A 116 -0.35 7.94 -8.28
C GLY A 116 -0.28 6.76 -7.31
N TYR A 117 0.60 6.82 -6.31
CA TYR A 117 0.68 5.78 -5.27
C TYR A 117 -0.63 5.64 -4.47
N ARG A 118 -1.28 6.75 -4.12
CA ARG A 118 -2.57 6.69 -3.41
C ARG A 118 -3.71 6.18 -4.28
N ALA A 119 -3.73 6.55 -5.56
CA ALA A 119 -4.69 6.02 -6.52
C ALA A 119 -4.52 4.51 -6.66
N LEU A 120 -3.28 4.02 -6.73
CA LEU A 120 -2.98 2.59 -6.73
C LEU A 120 -3.46 1.91 -5.44
N LEU A 121 -3.15 2.47 -4.27
CA LEU A 121 -3.64 1.92 -2.99
C LEU A 121 -5.16 1.85 -2.93
N MET A 122 -5.87 2.85 -3.45
CA MET A 122 -7.33 2.86 -3.51
C MET A 122 -7.85 1.73 -4.40
N GLN A 123 -7.21 1.48 -5.55
CA GLN A 123 -7.59 0.38 -6.45
C GLN A 123 -7.32 -0.99 -5.81
N VAL A 124 -6.15 -1.16 -5.20
CA VAL A 124 -5.79 -2.39 -4.48
C VAL A 124 -6.75 -2.65 -3.32
N GLU A 125 -7.07 -1.63 -2.54
CA GLU A 125 -8.01 -1.75 -1.42
C GLU A 125 -9.45 -2.00 -1.89
N LYS A 126 -9.84 -1.47 -3.06
CA LYS A 126 -11.11 -1.79 -3.70
C LYS A 126 -11.18 -3.29 -4.01
N LEU A 127 -10.18 -3.85 -4.69
CA LEU A 127 -10.10 -5.29 -5.01
C LEU A 127 -10.04 -6.17 -3.76
N ARG A 128 -9.33 -5.73 -2.70
CA ARG A 128 -9.26 -6.45 -1.44
C ARG A 128 -10.60 -6.51 -0.70
N ARG A 129 -11.45 -5.49 -0.88
CA ARG A 129 -12.79 -5.41 -0.28
C ARG A 129 -13.87 -6.06 -1.11
N GLU A 130 -13.65 -6.19 -2.40
CA GLU A 130 -14.55 -6.90 -3.30
C GLU A 130 -14.58 -8.38 -2.92
N ALA A 131 -15.76 -8.85 -2.51
CA ALA A 131 -15.94 -10.24 -2.14
C ALA A 131 -16.00 -11.10 -3.40
N TYR A 132 -15.43 -12.31 -3.32
CA TYR A 132 -15.64 -13.32 -4.34
C TYR A 132 -17.14 -13.63 -4.47
N ASP A 133 -17.63 -13.62 -5.71
CA ASP A 133 -19.03 -13.87 -6.04
C ASP A 133 -19.12 -15.03 -7.03
N CYS A 134 -19.83 -16.09 -6.64
CA CYS A 134 -19.99 -17.29 -7.44
C CYS A 134 -21.01 -17.14 -8.57
N GLU A 135 -21.85 -16.10 -8.52
CA GLU A 135 -22.79 -15.77 -9.60
C GLU A 135 -22.13 -14.84 -10.63
N ASN A 136 -20.93 -14.32 -10.35
CA ASN A 136 -20.15 -13.54 -11.30
C ASN A 136 -19.26 -14.45 -12.13
N GLN A 137 -19.55 -14.51 -13.43
CA GLN A 137 -18.84 -15.33 -14.40
C GLN A 137 -17.33 -15.05 -14.44
N GLU A 138 -16.89 -13.79 -14.31
CA GLU A 138 -15.46 -13.43 -14.36
C GLU A 138 -14.70 -13.98 -13.14
N HIS A 139 -15.33 -13.97 -11.97
CA HIS A 139 -14.76 -14.51 -10.75
C HIS A 139 -14.60 -16.03 -10.83
N GLU A 140 -15.64 -16.72 -11.29
CA GLU A 140 -15.62 -18.17 -11.49
C GLU A 140 -14.60 -18.58 -12.55
N GLU A 141 -14.49 -17.85 -13.66
CA GLU A 141 -13.47 -18.09 -14.69
C GLU A 141 -12.05 -17.98 -14.12
N MET A 142 -11.77 -16.95 -13.31
CA MET A 142 -10.48 -16.82 -12.64
C MET A 142 -10.19 -17.99 -11.68
N LEU A 143 -11.19 -18.43 -10.91
CA LEU A 143 -11.04 -19.54 -9.97
C LEU A 143 -10.79 -20.86 -10.70
N LEU A 144 -11.52 -21.13 -11.78
CA LEU A 144 -11.32 -22.33 -12.61
C LEU A 144 -9.98 -22.30 -13.35
N LYS A 145 -9.54 -21.12 -13.80
CA LYS A 145 -8.22 -20.94 -14.40
C LYS A 145 -7.10 -21.24 -13.41
N LEU A 146 -7.23 -20.78 -12.16
CA LEU A 146 -6.28 -21.09 -11.10
C LEU A 146 -6.13 -22.60 -10.90
N TRP A 147 -7.25 -23.34 -10.86
CA TRP A 147 -7.22 -24.80 -10.79
C TRP A 147 -6.45 -25.40 -11.97
N LYS A 148 -6.77 -24.99 -13.19
CA LYS A 148 -6.12 -25.49 -14.40
C LYS A 148 -4.62 -25.24 -14.42
N GLU A 149 -4.16 -24.11 -13.89
CA GLU A 149 -2.73 -23.81 -13.83
C GLU A 149 -1.99 -24.68 -12.80
N LEU A 150 -2.60 -24.96 -11.65
CA LEU A 150 -1.99 -25.73 -10.56
C LEU A 150 -2.20 -27.26 -10.67
N ARG A 151 -3.23 -27.70 -11.40
CA ARG A 151 -3.64 -29.10 -11.61
C ARG A 151 -4.06 -29.33 -13.08
N PRO A 152 -3.14 -29.18 -14.05
CA PRO A 152 -3.48 -29.33 -15.47
C PRO A 152 -3.97 -30.74 -15.83
N ASP A 153 -3.51 -31.77 -15.12
CA ASP A 153 -3.78 -33.18 -15.43
C ASP A 153 -5.06 -33.72 -14.76
N THR A 154 -5.64 -32.96 -13.82
CA THR A 154 -6.80 -33.40 -13.03
C THR A 154 -7.95 -32.42 -13.26
N PRO A 155 -9.00 -32.78 -14.04
CA PRO A 155 -10.16 -31.92 -14.19
C PRO A 155 -10.91 -31.77 -12.86
N LEU A 156 -11.42 -30.57 -12.62
CA LEU A 156 -12.26 -30.30 -11.46
C LEU A 156 -13.64 -30.97 -11.66
N SER A 157 -14.08 -31.76 -10.68
CA SER A 157 -15.37 -32.46 -10.73
C SER A 157 -16.56 -31.52 -10.52
N GLY A 158 -16.33 -30.38 -9.89
CA GLY A 158 -17.31 -29.34 -9.68
C GLY A 158 -16.79 -28.21 -8.82
N ARG A 159 -17.51 -27.09 -8.86
CA ARG A 159 -17.18 -25.86 -8.12
C ARG A 159 -17.09 -26.07 -6.60
N ILE A 160 -17.98 -26.91 -6.05
CA ILE A 160 -17.89 -27.39 -4.66
C ILE A 160 -17.32 -28.82 -4.70
N SER A 161 -16.08 -29.00 -4.27
CA SER A 161 -15.39 -30.30 -4.30
C SER A 161 -14.26 -30.34 -3.28
N LYS A 162 -13.98 -31.51 -2.69
CA LYS A 162 -12.79 -31.68 -1.81
C LYS A 162 -11.46 -31.49 -2.54
N GLN A 163 -11.47 -31.50 -3.88
CA GLN A 163 -10.30 -31.24 -4.71
C GLN A 163 -9.62 -29.92 -4.38
N TRP A 164 -10.37 -28.87 -3.98
CA TRP A 164 -9.79 -27.59 -3.60
C TRP A 164 -8.80 -27.68 -2.43
N CYS A 165 -8.99 -28.64 -1.53
CA CYS A 165 -8.03 -28.91 -0.45
C CYS A 165 -6.66 -29.36 -0.98
N GLU A 166 -6.59 -29.97 -2.16
CA GLU A 166 -5.35 -30.43 -2.78
C GLU A 166 -4.44 -29.27 -3.23
N ILE A 167 -5.00 -28.09 -3.45
CA ILE A 167 -4.25 -26.87 -3.77
C ILE A 167 -4.22 -25.87 -2.61
N GLY A 168 -4.75 -26.26 -1.45
CA GLY A 168 -4.55 -25.58 -0.18
C GLY A 168 -5.73 -24.79 0.39
N PHE A 169 -6.92 -24.86 -0.21
CA PHE A 169 -8.14 -24.29 0.38
C PHE A 169 -8.59 -25.08 1.62
N GLN A 170 -9.14 -24.40 2.62
CA GLN A 170 -9.49 -25.01 3.92
C GLN A 170 -10.68 -25.98 3.85
N GLY A 171 -11.52 -25.85 2.82
CA GLY A 171 -12.70 -26.69 2.63
C GLY A 171 -13.02 -26.95 1.16
N SER A 172 -14.19 -27.56 0.93
CA SER A 172 -14.66 -27.86 -0.43
C SER A 172 -15.17 -26.65 -1.21
N ASP A 173 -15.30 -25.50 -0.55
CA ASP A 173 -15.78 -24.26 -1.14
C ASP A 173 -14.74 -23.13 -0.97
N PRO A 174 -14.01 -22.79 -2.06
CA PRO A 174 -13.03 -21.70 -2.07
C PRO A 174 -13.58 -20.33 -1.67
N LYS A 175 -14.90 -20.09 -1.85
CA LYS A 175 -15.55 -18.82 -1.49
C LYS A 175 -15.32 -18.47 -0.02
N THR A 176 -15.23 -19.49 0.84
CA THR A 176 -15.07 -19.29 2.28
C THR A 176 -13.67 -18.81 2.67
N ASP A 177 -12.65 -19.09 1.86
CA ASP A 177 -11.26 -18.69 2.09
C ASP A 177 -11.01 -17.23 1.67
N PHE A 178 -11.72 -16.73 0.65
CA PHE A 178 -11.56 -15.35 0.15
C PHE A 178 -12.20 -14.26 1.04
N ARG A 179 -12.83 -14.61 2.16
CA ARG A 179 -13.53 -13.64 3.03
C ARG A 179 -12.61 -12.54 3.61
N GLY A 180 -11.35 -12.86 3.89
CA GLY A 180 -10.38 -11.91 4.47
C GLY A 180 -9.55 -11.14 3.42
N MET A 181 -9.24 -11.77 2.30
CA MET A 181 -8.36 -11.23 1.25
C MET A 181 -9.13 -10.64 0.05
N GLY A 182 -10.41 -10.97 -0.10
CA GLY A 182 -11.24 -10.56 -1.23
C GLY A 182 -10.75 -11.12 -2.55
N LEU A 183 -11.19 -10.49 -3.64
CA LEU A 183 -10.82 -10.84 -5.00
C LEU A 183 -9.32 -10.61 -5.29
N LEU A 184 -8.70 -9.67 -4.58
CA LEU A 184 -7.24 -9.46 -4.64
C LEU A 184 -6.46 -10.74 -4.35
N GLY A 185 -6.93 -11.56 -3.40
CA GLY A 185 -6.31 -12.85 -3.10
C GLY A 185 -6.32 -13.80 -4.30
N LEU A 186 -7.46 -13.91 -4.99
CA LEU A 186 -7.59 -14.73 -6.19
C LEU A 186 -6.70 -14.23 -7.33
N HIS A 187 -6.65 -12.91 -7.55
CA HIS A 187 -5.76 -12.30 -8.54
C HIS A 187 -4.28 -12.63 -8.28
N ASN A 188 -3.83 -12.49 -7.03
CA ASN A 188 -2.44 -12.75 -6.68
C ASN A 188 -2.06 -14.22 -6.88
N LEU A 189 -2.93 -15.15 -6.48
CA LEU A 189 -2.71 -16.59 -6.64
C LEU A 189 -2.65 -16.98 -8.13
N LEU A 190 -3.60 -16.47 -8.92
CA LEU A 190 -3.66 -16.73 -10.35
C LEU A 190 -2.44 -16.14 -11.06
N TYR A 191 -2.09 -14.89 -10.75
CA TYR A 191 -0.90 -14.25 -11.32
C TYR A 191 0.35 -15.06 -11.02
N PHE A 192 0.53 -15.52 -9.79
CA PHE A 192 1.66 -16.36 -9.39
C PHE A 192 1.68 -17.69 -10.15
N ALA A 193 0.54 -18.37 -10.26
CA ALA A 193 0.42 -19.62 -11.00
C ALA A 193 0.71 -19.46 -12.51
N GLU A 194 0.37 -18.32 -13.09
CA GLU A 194 0.58 -18.03 -14.52
C GLU A 194 2.02 -17.57 -14.84
N HIS A 195 2.60 -16.70 -14.01
CA HIS A 195 3.86 -16.02 -14.31
C HIS A 195 5.08 -16.72 -13.72
N ASP A 196 4.90 -17.50 -12.65
CA ASP A 196 5.96 -18.27 -12.01
C ASP A 196 5.47 -19.71 -11.72
N LYS A 197 4.95 -20.34 -12.76
CA LYS A 197 4.31 -21.66 -12.69
C LYS A 197 5.22 -22.73 -12.07
N ALA A 198 6.50 -22.74 -12.41
CA ALA A 198 7.45 -23.71 -11.89
C ALA A 198 7.58 -23.58 -10.36
N THR A 199 7.73 -22.37 -9.85
CA THR A 199 7.81 -22.10 -8.41
C THR A 199 6.47 -22.40 -7.73
N ALA A 200 5.35 -22.02 -8.32
CA ALA A 200 4.02 -22.30 -7.78
C ALA A 200 3.77 -23.81 -7.63
N LEU A 201 4.10 -24.61 -8.66
CA LEU A 201 3.97 -26.06 -8.63
C LEU A 201 4.96 -26.71 -7.66
N GLN A 202 6.19 -26.21 -7.58
CA GLN A 202 7.18 -26.69 -6.61
C GLN A 202 6.71 -26.45 -5.18
N MET A 203 6.26 -25.22 -4.86
CA MET A 203 5.73 -24.88 -3.53
C MET A 203 4.52 -25.76 -3.18
N LEU A 204 3.65 -26.03 -4.14
CA LEU A 204 2.51 -26.91 -3.96
C LEU A 204 2.95 -28.37 -3.71
N SER A 205 3.93 -28.88 -4.47
CA SER A 205 4.49 -30.21 -4.27
C SER A 205 5.14 -30.35 -2.88
N ASP A 206 5.95 -29.37 -2.48
CA ASP A 206 6.63 -29.34 -1.18
C ASP A 206 5.63 -29.29 -0.02
N SER A 207 4.51 -28.58 -0.20
CA SER A 207 3.42 -28.51 0.78
C SER A 207 2.77 -29.87 1.02
N LEU A 208 2.69 -30.71 -0.02
CA LEU A 208 2.06 -32.04 0.02
C LEU A 208 2.99 -33.13 0.56
N GLN A 209 4.30 -32.89 0.62
CA GLN A 209 5.25 -33.86 1.14
C GLN A 209 5.08 -34.00 2.67
N PRO A 210 4.91 -35.23 3.20
CA PRO A 210 4.85 -35.44 4.63
C PRO A 210 6.22 -35.13 5.24
N LYS A 211 6.37 -33.94 5.84
CA LYS A 211 7.54 -33.64 6.67
C LYS A 211 7.46 -34.52 7.92
N HIS A 212 8.41 -35.44 8.03
CA HIS A 212 8.69 -36.21 9.24
C HIS A 212 8.93 -35.24 10.41
N ASN A 213 7.93 -34.99 11.25
CA ASN A 213 8.07 -34.37 12.58
C ASN A 213 6.77 -34.54 13.39
N ASP A 214 6.96 -34.82 14.68
CA ASP A 214 5.97 -35.25 15.67
C ASP A 214 4.91 -34.20 16.04
N LEU A 215 4.04 -33.83 15.09
CA LEU A 215 2.84 -33.04 15.37
C LEU A 215 1.60 -33.79 14.89
N PRO A 216 0.52 -33.85 15.69
CA PRO A 216 -0.67 -34.59 15.34
C PRO A 216 -1.22 -34.04 14.01
N GLN A 217 -1.48 -34.95 13.09
CA GLN A 217 -2.04 -34.65 11.77
C GLN A 217 -3.39 -33.94 11.93
N VAL A 218 -3.36 -32.61 11.94
CA VAL A 218 -4.57 -31.81 11.74
C VAL A 218 -4.95 -32.01 10.28
N HIS A 219 -6.03 -32.75 10.06
CA HIS A 219 -6.61 -33.14 8.77
C HIS A 219 -6.98 -31.99 7.80
N CYS A 220 -6.55 -30.75 8.04
CA CYS A 220 -6.74 -29.58 7.17
C CYS A 220 -5.48 -28.69 7.04
N GLY A 221 -4.29 -29.14 7.44
CA GLY A 221 -3.10 -28.27 7.57
C GLY A 221 -2.13 -28.21 6.38
N VAL A 222 -2.44 -28.81 5.23
CA VAL A 222 -1.47 -29.03 4.13
C VAL A 222 -1.46 -27.87 3.11
N GLY A 223 -2.31 -26.85 3.29
CA GLY A 223 -2.48 -25.75 2.32
C GLY A 223 -1.77 -24.43 2.63
N GLN A 224 -1.20 -24.28 3.82
CA GLN A 224 -0.81 -22.96 4.32
C GLN A 224 0.41 -22.35 3.59
N THR A 225 1.15 -23.11 2.79
CA THR A 225 2.46 -22.68 2.26
C THR A 225 2.35 -21.89 0.95
N VAL A 226 1.34 -22.16 0.11
CA VAL A 226 1.10 -21.34 -1.11
C VAL A 226 0.42 -20.01 -0.74
N PHE A 227 -0.45 -20.02 0.26
CA PHE A 227 -1.26 -18.84 0.65
C PHE A 227 -0.58 -17.87 1.63
N ASN A 228 0.55 -18.24 2.24
CA ASN A 228 1.32 -17.36 3.15
C ASN A 228 2.56 -16.71 2.51
N ALA A 229 2.83 -16.95 1.22
CA ALA A 229 3.98 -16.40 0.51
C ALA A 229 3.69 -15.05 -0.21
N GLY A 230 2.46 -14.55 -0.12
CA GLY A 230 2.02 -13.25 -0.67
C GLY A 230 1.98 -12.14 0.37
#